data_AF-A0A1E3PCN8-F1
#
_entry.id   AF-A0A1E3PCN8-F1
#
_cell.length_a   1.000
_cell.length_b   1.000
_cell.length_c   1.000
_cell.angle_alpha   90.00
_cell.angle_beta   90.00
_cell.angle_gamma   90.00
#
_symmetry.space_group_name_H-M   'P 1'
#
loop_
_entity.id
_entity.type
_entity.pdbx_description
1 polymer ?
#
loop_
_entity_poly.entity_id
_entity_poly.type
_entity_poly.pdbx_seq_one_letter_code
_entity_poly.pdbx_strand_id
1 'polypeptide(L)'
;MCMSLDTEFRRSFKAALTGEAVESNHEDNSNHNTSNNTGNHGEDMEDSSFGVPLNTPDKHPVDIKFLDDHATRQWELILHFMVGTPLSQMPNPGVLSLLQHAKLMETTPGDGVMRITNAGFQFLLQDVNAQIWTLLLQYLSMSEGLNMNTVDVLNFIFMLGSLELGRDYSLAALSDTQLTMLEDLRDFGLVYQRKRSSRRFYPTRLATTLTSDASSLRTPSKAMEVATSDKKDSDKNNRGTVTPSSTTTSTTSKFIILETNYRLYAYTDSPLQIAVLNLFVSLKTRFANMVTGQITRDSVRFALSNGITATQILTYLTVHAHPQMYKGDKGVLPPTVVDQIKLWQLEMDRVNAMPGYLYTDFRHNDEYAMVVGYAREL
;
A
#
# COMPACT_ATOMS: atom_id res chain seq x y z
N MET A 1 -7.49 -25.49 -3.70
CA MET A 1 -8.26 -25.78 -2.47
C MET A 1 -9.54 -24.96 -2.57
N CYS A 2 -10.69 -25.59 -2.80
CA CYS A 2 -11.95 -24.88 -2.96
C CYS A 2 -12.42 -24.44 -1.56
N MET A 3 -12.17 -23.19 -1.18
CA MET A 3 -12.66 -22.64 0.09
C MET A 3 -14.17 -22.44 -0.03
N SER A 4 -14.96 -23.36 0.51
CA SER A 4 -16.39 -23.11 0.70
C SER A 4 -16.54 -22.14 1.87
N LEU A 5 -17.05 -20.94 1.58
CA LEU A 5 -17.41 -19.97 2.61
C LEU A 5 -18.45 -20.56 3.57
N ASP A 6 -18.24 -20.30 4.87
CA ASP A 6 -19.04 -20.81 5.96
C ASP A 6 -20.52 -20.37 5.87
N THR A 7 -21.42 -21.21 6.36
CA THR A 7 -22.87 -20.99 6.31
C THR A 7 -23.32 -19.79 7.14
N GLU A 8 -22.61 -19.50 8.24
CA GLU A 8 -22.82 -18.28 9.03
C GLU A 8 -22.43 -17.01 8.27
N PHE A 9 -21.30 -17.04 7.55
CA PHE A 9 -20.88 -15.92 6.71
C PHE A 9 -21.92 -15.59 5.63
N ARG A 10 -22.51 -16.62 5.00
CA ARG A 10 -23.59 -16.43 4.01
C ARG A 10 -24.86 -15.84 4.63
N ARG A 11 -25.20 -16.21 5.86
CA ARG A 11 -26.37 -15.65 6.57
C ARG A 11 -26.13 -14.19 6.98
N SER A 12 -24.98 -13.91 7.58
CA SER A 12 -24.60 -12.56 7.99
C SER A 12 -24.48 -11.60 6.81
N PHE A 13 -23.86 -12.04 5.71
CA PHE A 13 -23.75 -11.24 4.48
C PHE A 13 -25.10 -11.00 3.80
N LYS A 14 -26.02 -11.97 3.83
CA LYS A 14 -27.38 -11.80 3.30
C LYS A 14 -28.19 -10.83 4.15
N ALA A 15 -28.12 -10.94 5.48
CA ALA A 15 -28.78 -10.00 6.39
C ALA A 15 -28.27 -8.56 6.22
N ALA A 16 -26.96 -8.39 6.02
CA ALA A 16 -26.34 -7.09 5.76
C ALA A 16 -26.77 -6.45 4.43
N LEU A 17 -27.17 -7.25 3.42
CA LEU A 17 -27.61 -6.77 2.12
C LEU A 17 -29.11 -6.49 2.03
N THR A 18 -29.95 -7.22 2.79
CA THR A 18 -31.41 -7.11 2.69
C THR A 18 -32.06 -6.35 3.85
N GLY A 19 -31.33 -6.09 4.95
CA GLY A 19 -31.89 -5.45 6.13
C GLY A 19 -32.99 -6.26 6.84
N GLU A 20 -33.11 -7.56 6.53
CA GLU A 20 -34.06 -8.45 7.20
C GLU A 20 -33.47 -8.95 8.51
N ALA A 21 -34.19 -8.72 9.62
CA ALA A 21 -33.89 -9.25 10.94
C ALA A 21 -33.85 -10.78 10.91
N VAL A 22 -32.83 -11.36 11.54
CA VAL A 22 -32.68 -12.82 11.68
C VAL A 22 -33.64 -13.31 12.78
N GLU A 23 -34.82 -13.78 12.40
CA GLU A 23 -35.66 -14.56 13.34
C GLU A 23 -35.02 -15.92 13.59
N SER A 24 -34.46 -16.10 14.80
CA SER A 24 -34.08 -17.40 15.33
C SER A 24 -35.34 -18.16 15.77
N ASN A 25 -35.73 -19.19 15.03
CA ASN A 25 -36.76 -20.14 15.47
C ASN A 25 -36.29 -20.87 16.74
N HIS A 26 -36.83 -20.49 17.88
CA HIS A 26 -36.89 -21.35 19.06
C HIS A 26 -38.36 -21.59 19.39
N GLU A 27 -38.83 -22.82 19.18
CA GLU A 27 -40.11 -23.30 19.70
C GLU A 27 -40.08 -23.22 21.23
N ASP A 28 -41.04 -22.51 21.84
CA ASP A 28 -41.58 -22.91 23.13
C ASP A 28 -43.02 -22.40 23.32
N ASN A 29 -43.84 -23.30 23.84
CA ASN A 29 -45.30 -23.26 23.87
C ASN A 29 -45.76 -23.00 25.31
N SER A 30 -46.50 -21.91 25.62
CA SER A 30 -47.54 -21.89 26.67
C SER A 30 -48.26 -20.52 26.88
N ASN A 31 -49.59 -20.60 26.74
CA ASN A 31 -50.72 -19.85 27.32
C ASN A 31 -50.54 -18.53 28.16
N HIS A 32 -51.20 -17.48 27.64
CA HIS A 32 -52.18 -16.56 28.27
C HIS A 32 -52.04 -16.13 29.76
N ASN A 33 -51.80 -14.82 30.02
CA ASN A 33 -52.78 -13.92 30.69
C ASN A 33 -52.33 -12.44 30.81
N THR A 34 -53.34 -11.58 30.80
CA THR A 34 -53.45 -10.11 30.84
C THR A 34 -52.81 -9.37 32.04
N SER A 35 -52.16 -8.21 31.83
CA SER A 35 -52.47 -6.90 32.49
C SER A 35 -51.36 -5.82 32.37
N ASN A 36 -51.83 -4.57 32.26
CA ASN A 36 -51.13 -3.28 32.26
C ASN A 36 -50.01 -3.11 33.31
N ASN A 37 -48.93 -2.38 32.97
CA ASN A 37 -48.64 -1.00 33.43
C ASN A 37 -47.12 -0.65 33.38
N THR A 38 -46.82 0.57 32.90
CA THR A 38 -45.66 1.46 33.20
C THR A 38 -44.20 1.02 32.97
N GLY A 39 -43.47 1.82 32.18
CA GLY A 39 -42.14 2.30 32.58
C GLY A 39 -40.95 2.07 31.63
N ASN A 40 -40.78 3.02 30.70
CA ASN A 40 -39.54 3.70 30.28
C ASN A 40 -38.21 2.92 30.03
N HIS A 41 -37.65 3.19 28.85
CA HIS A 41 -36.25 3.02 28.39
C HIS A 41 -35.68 1.60 28.23
N GLY A 42 -35.91 1.03 27.05
CA GLY A 42 -34.92 0.21 26.35
C GLY A 42 -34.93 0.66 24.90
N GLU A 43 -33.94 1.44 24.48
CA GLU A 43 -33.66 1.60 23.05
C GLU A 43 -33.16 0.25 22.55
N ASP A 44 -33.84 -0.26 21.52
CA ASP A 44 -33.52 -1.49 20.84
C ASP A 44 -32.04 -1.50 20.43
N MET A 45 -31.29 -2.47 20.94
CA MET A 45 -29.98 -2.83 20.38
C MET A 45 -30.24 -3.51 19.04
N GLU A 46 -30.51 -2.71 18.02
CA GLU A 46 -30.37 -3.16 16.63
C GLU A 46 -28.91 -3.57 16.41
N ASP A 47 -28.71 -4.74 15.78
CA ASP A 47 -27.42 -5.25 15.35
C ASP A 47 -26.62 -4.14 14.65
N SER A 48 -25.71 -3.50 15.39
CA SER A 48 -24.94 -2.34 14.93
C SER A 48 -23.77 -2.77 14.06
N SER A 49 -24.10 -3.51 13.01
CA SER A 49 -23.21 -3.91 11.92
C SER A 49 -22.66 -2.68 11.16
N PHE A 50 -23.42 -1.58 11.17
CA PHE A 50 -23.03 -0.29 10.62
C PHE A 50 -22.65 0.66 11.75
N GLY A 51 -21.42 1.21 11.71
CA GLY A 51 -20.86 1.99 12.80
C GLY A 51 -21.78 3.12 13.29
N VAL A 52 -21.86 3.30 14.61
CA VAL A 52 -22.82 4.23 15.24
C VAL A 52 -22.35 5.68 15.10
N PRO A 53 -23.04 6.53 14.32
CA PRO A 53 -22.66 7.93 14.17
C PRO A 53 -22.96 8.71 15.45
N LEU A 54 -22.07 9.64 15.82
CA LEU A 54 -22.27 10.48 16.99
C LEU A 54 -23.04 11.74 16.63
N ASN A 55 -24.28 11.86 17.12
CA ASN A 55 -25.11 13.06 16.89
C ASN A 55 -24.77 14.22 17.85
N THR A 56 -23.85 14.00 18.79
CA THR A 56 -23.36 15.04 19.70
C THR A 56 -22.37 15.97 18.97
N PRO A 57 -22.55 17.29 18.96
CA PRO A 57 -21.68 18.20 18.24
C PRO A 57 -20.23 18.09 18.76
N ASP A 58 -19.28 17.80 17.87
CA ASP A 58 -17.86 17.89 18.21
C ASP A 58 -17.51 19.36 18.46
N LYS A 59 -16.80 19.62 19.55
CA LYS A 59 -16.27 20.94 19.89
C LYS A 59 -15.20 21.40 18.88
N HIS A 60 -14.59 20.46 18.15
CA HIS A 60 -13.60 20.72 17.11
C HIS A 60 -13.86 19.81 15.90
N PRO A 61 -14.88 20.12 15.09
CA PRO A 61 -15.18 19.33 13.90
C PRO A 61 -13.97 19.34 12.97
N VAL A 62 -13.67 18.17 12.43
CA VAL A 62 -12.52 17.97 11.54
C VAL A 62 -12.98 18.14 10.10
N ASP A 63 -12.29 18.98 9.35
CA ASP A 63 -12.58 19.18 7.93
C ASP A 63 -12.08 17.97 7.10
N ILE A 64 -12.78 17.67 6.01
CA ILE A 64 -12.41 16.62 5.07
C ILE A 64 -11.00 16.87 4.52
N LYS A 65 -10.66 18.13 4.24
CA LYS A 65 -9.31 18.50 3.78
C LYS A 65 -8.24 18.14 4.81
N PHE A 66 -8.51 18.34 6.09
CA PHE A 66 -7.59 17.95 7.15
C PHE A 66 -7.42 16.42 7.21
N LEU A 67 -8.50 15.65 7.05
CA LEU A 67 -8.44 14.19 7.02
C LEU A 67 -7.61 13.68 5.84
N ASP A 68 -7.77 14.28 4.66
CA ASP A 68 -6.99 13.97 3.46
C ASP A 68 -5.50 14.29 3.67
N ASP A 69 -5.17 15.46 4.22
CA ASP A 69 -3.79 15.85 4.54
C ASP A 69 -3.16 14.94 5.61
N HIS A 70 -3.93 14.55 6.63
CA HIS A 70 -3.49 13.66 7.69
C HIS A 70 -3.18 12.26 7.15
N ALA A 71 -4.12 11.68 6.40
CA ALA A 71 -3.98 10.35 5.80
C ALA A 71 -2.76 10.30 4.86
N THR A 72 -2.61 11.33 4.01
CA THR A 72 -1.47 11.44 3.08
C THR A 72 -0.15 11.51 3.83
N ARG A 73 -0.05 12.32 4.90
CA ARG A 73 1.19 12.44 5.69
C ARG A 73 1.56 11.14 6.40
N GLN A 74 0.60 10.47 7.04
CA GLN A 74 0.87 9.19 7.72
C GLN A 74 1.33 8.13 6.71
N TRP A 75 0.66 8.06 5.57
CA TRP A 75 1.01 7.12 4.51
C TRP A 75 2.40 7.43 3.91
N GLU A 76 2.69 8.69 3.61
CA GLU A 76 4.00 9.12 3.09
C GLU A 76 5.13 8.85 4.07
N LEU A 77 4.91 8.98 5.39
CA LEU A 77 5.92 8.64 6.40
C LEU A 77 6.34 7.17 6.33
N ILE A 78 5.38 6.27 6.12
CA ILE A 78 5.62 4.83 5.96
C ILE A 78 6.43 4.58 4.68
N LEU A 79 6.02 5.17 3.55
CA LEU A 79 6.71 5.00 2.27
C LEU A 79 8.13 5.61 2.29
N HIS A 80 8.31 6.76 2.93
CA HIS A 80 9.62 7.40 3.12
C HIS A 80 10.56 6.56 3.99
N PHE A 81 10.01 5.87 4.99
CA PHE A 81 10.78 4.91 5.77
C PHE A 81 11.21 3.71 4.92
N MET A 82 10.30 3.16 4.10
CA MET A 82 10.63 2.04 3.20
C MET A 82 11.78 2.37 2.24
N VAL A 83 11.84 3.60 1.75
CA VAL A 83 12.88 4.06 0.81
C VAL A 83 14.19 4.42 1.53
N GLY A 84 14.20 4.51 2.86
CA GLY A 84 15.40 4.83 3.64
C GLY A 84 15.79 6.30 3.60
N THR A 85 14.83 7.22 3.43
CA THR A 85 15.14 8.66 3.50
C THR A 85 15.57 9.08 4.92
N PRO A 86 16.71 9.79 5.08
CA PRO A 86 17.33 10.07 6.40
C PRO A 86 16.53 11.02 7.30
N LEU A 87 15.46 11.63 6.78
CA LEU A 87 14.63 12.61 7.48
C LEU A 87 13.33 12.00 8.04
N SER A 88 13.04 10.72 7.79
CA SER A 88 11.76 10.13 8.19
C SER A 88 11.79 9.71 9.67
N GLN A 89 10.77 10.12 10.43
CA GLN A 89 10.52 9.56 11.75
C GLN A 89 10.24 8.06 11.63
N MET A 90 10.75 7.29 12.59
CA MET A 90 10.53 5.85 12.63
C MET A 90 9.02 5.56 12.79
N PRO A 91 8.40 4.80 11.89
CA PRO A 91 7.00 4.39 12.01
C PRO A 91 6.77 3.59 13.30
N ASN A 92 5.51 3.48 13.71
CA ASN A 92 5.15 2.69 14.89
C ASN A 92 5.55 1.21 14.72
N PRO A 93 5.92 0.54 15.83
CA PRO A 93 6.46 -0.82 15.79
C PRO A 93 5.50 -1.83 15.15
N GLY A 94 4.18 -1.66 15.29
CA GLY A 94 3.19 -2.52 14.63
C GLY A 94 3.25 -2.44 13.10
N VAL A 95 3.49 -1.25 12.54
CA VAL A 95 3.69 -1.07 11.10
C VAL A 95 4.98 -1.74 10.65
N LEU A 96 6.05 -1.62 11.45
CA LEU A 96 7.34 -2.22 11.14
C LEU A 96 7.29 -3.76 11.16
N SER A 97 6.64 -4.35 12.16
CA SER A 97 6.43 -5.79 12.21
C SER A 97 5.59 -6.27 11.03
N LEU A 98 4.59 -5.48 10.61
CA LEU A 98 3.79 -5.80 9.44
C LEU A 98 4.61 -5.76 8.15
N LEU A 99 5.43 -4.73 7.95
CA LEU A 99 6.31 -4.61 6.77
C LEU A 99 7.33 -5.74 6.71
N GLN A 100 7.86 -6.17 7.85
CA GLN A 100 8.78 -7.30 7.94
C GLN A 100 8.07 -8.63 7.64
N HIS A 101 6.88 -8.84 8.20
CA HIS A 101 6.12 -10.07 8.00
C HIS A 101 5.59 -10.18 6.56
N ALA A 102 5.20 -9.05 5.95
CA ALA A 102 4.88 -8.93 4.53
C ALA A 102 6.08 -9.16 3.60
N LYS A 103 7.29 -9.33 4.16
CA LYS A 103 8.56 -9.40 3.42
C LYS A 103 8.77 -8.19 2.50
N LEU A 104 8.18 -7.03 2.84
CA LEU A 104 8.38 -5.77 2.11
C LEU A 104 9.70 -5.10 2.55
N MET A 105 10.08 -5.32 3.80
CA MET A 105 11.38 -4.92 4.33
C MET A 105 12.06 -6.09 5.04
N GLU A 106 13.37 -6.15 4.97
CA GLU A 106 14.18 -7.17 5.63
C GLU A 106 15.30 -6.52 6.45
N THR A 107 15.49 -7.00 7.68
CA THR A 107 16.60 -6.61 8.52
C THR A 107 17.86 -7.33 8.03
N THR A 108 18.86 -6.58 7.56
CA THR A 108 20.11 -7.19 7.12
C THR A 108 20.85 -7.81 8.32
N PRO A 109 21.29 -9.08 8.24
CA PRO A 109 22.07 -9.70 9.32
C PRO A 109 23.38 -8.93 9.53
N GLY A 110 23.56 -8.34 10.72
CA GLY A 110 24.77 -7.61 11.10
C GLY A 110 24.50 -6.19 11.60
N ASP A 111 23.87 -5.36 10.77
CA ASP A 111 23.73 -3.92 11.06
C ASP A 111 22.38 -3.55 11.68
N GLY A 112 21.41 -4.47 11.68
CA GLY A 112 20.05 -4.22 12.20
C GLY A 112 19.23 -3.21 11.38
N VAL A 113 19.78 -2.72 10.27
CA VAL A 113 19.12 -1.77 9.37
C VAL A 113 18.10 -2.52 8.52
N MET A 114 16.86 -2.03 8.52
CA MET A 114 15.82 -2.50 7.60
C MET A 114 16.08 -1.95 6.20
N ARG A 115 16.08 -2.84 5.22
CA ARG A 115 16.20 -2.52 3.80
C ARG A 115 14.95 -2.96 3.06
N ILE A 116 14.60 -2.23 2.03
CA ILE A 116 13.53 -2.62 1.12
C ILE A 116 13.90 -3.93 0.42
N THR A 117 12.92 -4.81 0.23
CA THR A 117 13.09 -6.03 -0.56
C THR A 117 12.62 -5.81 -2.00
N ASN A 118 12.81 -6.81 -2.86
CA ASN A 118 12.20 -6.83 -4.19
C ASN A 118 10.67 -6.62 -4.13
N ALA A 119 9.99 -7.32 -3.22
CA ALA A 119 8.55 -7.22 -3.02
C ALA A 119 8.16 -5.84 -2.48
N GLY A 120 8.96 -5.27 -1.57
CA GLY A 120 8.82 -3.90 -1.08
C GLY A 120 8.89 -2.87 -2.19
N PHE A 121 9.82 -3.03 -3.13
CA PHE A 121 9.92 -2.13 -4.27
C PHE A 121 8.70 -2.26 -5.19
N GLN A 122 8.21 -3.48 -5.47
CA GLN A 122 6.96 -3.67 -6.22
C GLN A 122 5.77 -3.01 -5.54
N PHE A 123 5.68 -3.13 -4.23
CA PHE A 123 4.65 -2.48 -3.43
C PHE A 123 4.69 -0.95 -3.62
N LEU A 124 5.85 -0.31 -3.61
CA LEU A 124 5.98 1.13 -3.88
C LEU A 124 5.46 1.54 -5.27
N LEU A 125 5.42 0.63 -6.24
CA LEU A 125 4.94 0.91 -7.60
C LEU A 125 3.44 0.73 -7.78
N GLN A 126 2.76 0.10 -6.82
CA GLN A 126 1.32 -0.07 -6.86
C GLN A 126 0.58 1.24 -6.61
N ASP A 127 -0.70 1.29 -6.99
CA ASP A 127 -1.58 2.38 -6.58
C ASP A 127 -1.85 2.32 -5.07
N VAL A 128 -2.22 3.47 -4.49
CA VAL A 128 -2.42 3.60 -3.03
C VAL A 128 -3.46 2.61 -2.50
N ASN A 129 -4.52 2.32 -3.27
CA ASN A 129 -5.55 1.38 -2.83
C ASN A 129 -5.00 -0.06 -2.78
N ALA A 130 -4.30 -0.51 -3.82
CA ALA A 130 -3.65 -1.81 -3.83
C ALA A 130 -2.59 -1.95 -2.73
N GLN A 131 -1.85 -0.89 -2.42
CA GLN A 131 -0.89 -0.90 -1.31
C GLN A 131 -1.60 -1.11 0.03
N ILE A 132 -2.69 -0.38 0.29
CA ILE A 132 -3.46 -0.54 1.54
C ILE A 132 -4.01 -1.95 1.65
N TRP A 133 -4.61 -2.48 0.59
CA TRP A 133 -5.11 -3.85 0.59
C TRP A 133 -4.02 -4.89 0.86
N THR A 134 -2.83 -4.70 0.30
CA THR A 134 -1.68 -5.57 0.58
C THR A 134 -1.34 -5.57 2.06
N LEU A 135 -1.32 -4.41 2.72
CA LEU A 135 -1.08 -4.31 4.16
C LEU A 135 -2.22 -4.90 5.00
N LEU A 136 -3.49 -4.63 4.63
CA LEU A 136 -4.65 -5.16 5.35
C LEU A 136 -4.75 -6.69 5.25
N LEU A 137 -4.45 -7.26 4.08
CA LEU A 137 -4.39 -8.72 3.90
C LEU A 137 -3.25 -9.33 4.72
N GLN A 138 -2.09 -8.67 4.78
CA GLN A 138 -1.03 -9.13 5.66
C GLN A 138 -1.44 -9.03 7.14
N TYR A 139 -2.14 -7.96 7.52
CA TYR A 139 -2.61 -7.76 8.88
C TYR A 139 -3.59 -8.86 9.28
N LEU A 140 -4.52 -9.24 8.38
CA LEU A 140 -5.42 -10.38 8.56
C LEU A 140 -4.63 -11.68 8.79
N SER A 141 -3.61 -11.95 7.98
CA SER A 141 -2.76 -13.13 8.17
C SER A 141 -1.99 -13.10 9.51
N MET A 142 -1.58 -11.93 9.99
CA MET A 142 -0.90 -11.78 11.28
C MET A 142 -1.88 -11.89 12.45
N SER A 143 -3.14 -11.49 12.26
CA SER A 143 -4.19 -11.50 13.29
C SER A 143 -4.52 -12.92 13.77
N GLU A 144 -4.39 -13.92 12.89
CA GLU A 144 -4.48 -15.35 13.26
C GLU A 144 -3.40 -15.74 14.29
N GLY A 145 -2.17 -15.24 14.12
CA GLY A 145 -1.08 -15.48 15.06
C GLY A 145 -1.20 -14.71 16.38
N LEU A 146 -1.98 -13.64 16.40
CA LEU A 146 -2.24 -12.81 17.58
C LEU A 146 -3.48 -13.26 18.38
N ASN A 147 -4.13 -14.37 17.99
CA ASN A 147 -5.40 -14.85 18.55
C ASN A 147 -6.54 -13.81 18.49
N MET A 148 -6.52 -12.95 17.47
CA MET A 148 -7.62 -12.03 17.19
C MET A 148 -8.69 -12.74 16.37
N ASN A 149 -9.96 -12.40 16.59
CA ASN A 149 -11.05 -12.94 15.78
C ASN A 149 -10.98 -12.34 14.36
N THR A 150 -10.59 -13.16 13.38
CA THR A 150 -10.45 -12.75 11.98
C THR A 150 -11.76 -12.26 11.36
N VAL A 151 -12.89 -12.81 11.83
CA VAL A 151 -14.23 -12.38 11.39
C VAL A 151 -14.51 -10.95 11.84
N ASP A 152 -14.17 -10.61 13.08
CA ASP A 152 -14.37 -9.26 13.63
C ASP A 152 -13.50 -8.22 12.91
N VAL A 153 -12.25 -8.59 12.60
CA VAL A 153 -11.29 -7.76 11.84
C VAL A 153 -11.83 -7.50 10.44
N LEU A 154 -12.26 -8.54 9.75
CA LEU A 154 -12.79 -8.44 8.39
C LEU A 154 -14.10 -7.66 8.36
N ASN A 155 -15.01 -7.89 9.31
CA ASN A 155 -16.23 -7.10 9.47
C ASN A 155 -15.90 -5.62 9.68
N PHE A 156 -14.89 -5.31 10.49
CA PHE A 156 -14.47 -3.94 10.73
C PHE A 156 -13.92 -3.25 9.48
N ILE A 157 -13.13 -3.95 8.65
CA ILE A 157 -12.64 -3.43 7.36
C ILE A 157 -13.81 -3.08 6.44
N PHE A 158 -14.80 -3.96 6.32
CA PHE A 158 -15.99 -3.70 5.49
C PHE A 158 -16.85 -2.57 6.04
N MET A 159 -17.03 -2.53 7.36
CA MET A 159 -17.71 -1.43 8.03
C MET A 159 -17.04 -0.10 7.70
N LEU A 160 -15.71 0.01 7.86
CA LEU A 160 -14.95 1.23 7.52
C LEU A 160 -15.10 1.67 6.06
N GLY A 161 -15.18 0.72 5.13
CA GLY A 161 -15.44 0.99 3.72
C GLY A 161 -16.84 1.53 3.43
N SER A 162 -17.80 1.32 4.33
CA SER A 162 -19.19 1.81 4.20
C SER A 162 -19.47 3.11 4.96
N LEU A 163 -18.49 3.63 5.72
CA LEU A 163 -18.67 4.85 6.50
C LEU A 163 -18.60 6.12 5.63
N GLU A 164 -19.25 7.17 6.09
CA GLU A 164 -19.28 8.47 5.43
C GLU A 164 -18.04 9.29 5.82
N LEU A 165 -17.35 9.81 4.81
CA LEU A 165 -16.20 10.67 5.01
C LEU A 165 -16.60 11.99 5.69
N GLY A 166 -15.86 12.39 6.72
CA GLY A 166 -16.08 13.64 7.45
C GLY A 166 -17.10 13.54 8.60
N ARG A 167 -17.68 12.34 8.83
CA ARG A 167 -18.56 12.06 9.97
C ARG A 167 -17.80 11.37 11.10
N ASP A 168 -18.15 11.67 12.35
CA ASP A 168 -17.58 11.00 13.53
C ASP A 168 -18.46 9.84 14.01
N TYR A 169 -17.76 8.78 14.44
CA TYR A 169 -18.37 7.53 14.88
C TYR A 169 -17.94 7.18 16.30
N SER A 170 -18.84 6.53 17.03
CA SER A 170 -18.64 6.09 18.42
C SER A 170 -17.81 4.82 18.50
N LEU A 171 -16.97 4.72 19.54
CA LEU A 171 -16.26 3.48 19.88
C LEU A 171 -17.08 2.51 20.74
N ALA A 172 -18.25 2.92 21.23
CA ALA A 172 -19.01 2.15 22.22
C ALA A 172 -19.54 0.80 21.69
N ALA A 173 -19.76 0.71 20.37
CA ALA A 173 -20.26 -0.50 19.72
C ALA A 173 -19.14 -1.42 19.21
N LEU A 174 -17.87 -1.06 19.41
CA LEU A 174 -16.73 -1.83 18.92
C LEU A 174 -16.32 -2.91 19.92
N SER A 175 -15.97 -4.10 19.41
CA SER A 175 -15.39 -5.17 20.21
C SER A 175 -13.94 -4.86 20.60
N ASP A 176 -13.40 -5.57 21.61
CA ASP A 176 -12.00 -5.39 22.05
C ASP A 176 -11.00 -5.65 20.91
N THR A 177 -11.31 -6.61 20.03
CA THR A 177 -10.54 -6.89 18.81
C THR A 177 -10.53 -5.68 17.87
N GLN A 178 -11.69 -5.05 17.66
CA GLN A 178 -11.85 -3.89 16.80
C GLN A 178 -11.18 -2.65 17.38
N LEU A 179 -11.20 -2.46 18.70
CA LEU A 179 -10.49 -1.38 19.38
C LEU A 179 -8.98 -1.50 19.24
N THR A 180 -8.44 -2.72 19.34
CA THR A 180 -7.02 -2.98 19.11
C THR A 180 -6.65 -2.67 17.66
N MET A 181 -7.43 -3.20 16.71
CA MET A 181 -7.23 -2.94 15.29
C MET A 181 -7.32 -1.45 14.95
N LEU A 182 -8.22 -0.71 15.57
CA LEU A 182 -8.38 0.73 15.38
C LEU A 182 -7.11 1.51 15.73
N GLU A 183 -6.35 1.08 16.74
CA GLU A 183 -5.06 1.68 17.05
C GLU A 183 -4.05 1.50 15.91
N ASP A 184 -4.02 0.32 15.30
CA ASP A 184 -3.15 0.02 14.16
C ASP A 184 -3.61 0.75 12.88
N LEU A 185 -4.91 0.80 12.63
CA LEU A 185 -5.48 1.52 11.48
C LEU A 185 -5.28 3.04 11.57
N ARG A 186 -5.23 3.59 12.79
CA ARG A 186 -4.83 4.98 13.01
C ARG A 186 -3.39 5.20 12.56
N ASP A 187 -2.51 4.25 12.85
CA ASP A 187 -1.09 4.33 12.52
C ASP A 187 -0.83 4.14 11.02
N PHE A 188 -1.70 3.41 10.30
CA PHE A 188 -1.73 3.40 8.83
C PHE A 188 -2.33 4.66 8.20
N GLY A 189 -2.92 5.55 9.00
CA GLY A 189 -3.61 6.73 8.52
C GLY A 189 -4.99 6.46 7.89
N LEU A 190 -5.54 5.26 8.07
CA LEU A 190 -6.89 4.89 7.60
C LEU A 190 -7.97 5.54 8.47
N VAL A 191 -7.68 5.73 9.75
CA VAL A 191 -8.57 6.37 10.70
C VAL A 191 -7.87 7.52 11.40
N TYR A 192 -8.61 8.59 11.67
CA TYR A 192 -8.15 9.69 12.50
C TYR A 192 -8.82 9.65 13.88
N GLN A 193 -8.00 9.77 14.92
CA GLN A 193 -8.43 9.99 16.30
C GLN A 193 -7.64 11.15 16.88
N ARG A 194 -8.34 12.14 17.46
CA ARG A 194 -7.67 13.30 18.05
C ARG A 194 -6.77 12.95 19.23
N LYS A 195 -7.16 11.96 20.02
CA LYS A 195 -6.42 11.42 21.17
C LYS A 195 -6.64 9.91 21.21
N ARG A 196 -5.67 9.15 21.72
CA ARG A 196 -5.81 7.71 21.98
C ARG A 196 -7.02 7.37 22.85
N SER A 197 -7.32 8.23 23.83
CA SER A 197 -8.47 8.09 24.73
C SER A 197 -9.78 8.66 24.18
N SER A 198 -9.81 9.15 22.94
CA SER A 198 -11.01 9.71 22.34
C SER A 198 -12.04 8.61 22.13
N ARG A 199 -13.28 8.82 22.57
CA ARG A 199 -14.41 7.90 22.27
C ARG A 199 -14.98 8.09 20.86
N ARG A 200 -14.29 8.89 20.03
CA ARG A 200 -14.69 9.24 18.67
C ARG A 200 -13.55 9.01 17.71
N PHE A 201 -13.89 8.52 16.52
CA PHE A 201 -12.98 8.40 15.39
C PHE A 201 -13.62 8.91 14.11
N TYR A 202 -12.76 9.29 13.16
CA TYR A 202 -13.14 9.77 11.84
C TYR A 202 -12.50 8.85 10.79
N PRO A 203 -13.28 8.21 9.89
CA PRO A 203 -12.71 7.50 8.76
C PRO A 203 -12.05 8.50 7.81
N THR A 204 -10.86 8.17 7.32
CA THR A 204 -10.20 8.98 6.28
C THR A 204 -10.64 8.52 4.90
N ARG A 205 -10.30 9.29 3.87
CA ARG A 205 -10.63 8.91 2.49
C ARG A 205 -10.07 7.54 2.13
N LEU A 206 -8.87 7.20 2.60
CA LEU A 206 -8.23 5.90 2.37
C LEU A 206 -9.12 4.72 2.79
N ALA A 207 -9.82 4.85 3.93
CA ALA A 207 -10.73 3.83 4.42
C ALA A 207 -12.03 3.78 3.59
N THR A 208 -12.61 4.96 3.31
CA THR A 208 -13.89 5.03 2.57
C THR A 208 -13.77 4.66 1.08
N THR A 209 -12.58 4.80 0.48
CA THR A 209 -12.33 4.38 -0.91
C THR A 209 -11.78 2.96 -1.01
N LEU A 210 -11.68 2.24 0.11
CA LEU A 210 -11.10 0.90 0.13
C LEU A 210 -11.94 -0.11 -0.70
N THR A 211 -13.27 0.01 -0.60
CA THR A 211 -14.26 -0.85 -1.28
C THR A 211 -14.78 -0.26 -2.59
N SER A 212 -14.39 0.97 -2.94
CA SER A 212 -14.87 1.71 -4.10
C SER A 212 -13.73 2.09 -5.04
N ASP A 213 -13.79 1.69 -6.31
CA ASP A 213 -12.81 2.02 -7.36
C ASP A 213 -12.81 3.51 -7.79
N ALA A 214 -13.48 4.39 -7.05
CA ALA A 214 -13.64 5.81 -7.38
C ALA A 214 -12.35 6.60 -7.09
N SER A 215 -11.42 6.60 -8.06
CA SER A 215 -10.28 7.53 -8.18
C SER A 215 -9.67 7.99 -6.85
N SER A 216 -8.90 7.10 -6.24
CA SER A 216 -8.14 7.31 -5.01
C SER A 216 -7.30 8.60 -5.10
N LEU A 217 -7.41 9.42 -4.05
CA LEU A 217 -6.66 10.64 -3.71
C LEU A 217 -5.99 11.44 -4.86
N ARG A 218 -6.34 12.73 -4.94
CA ARG A 218 -5.55 13.71 -5.69
C ARG A 218 -4.20 13.89 -4.97
N THR A 219 -3.19 13.15 -5.38
CA THR A 219 -1.81 13.48 -5.02
C THR A 219 -1.47 14.90 -5.51
N PRO A 220 -0.52 15.61 -4.87
CA PRO A 220 -0.09 16.94 -5.31
C PRO A 220 0.24 17.00 -6.81
N SER A 221 0.77 15.90 -7.36
CA SER A 221 1.06 15.72 -8.78
C SER A 221 -0.19 15.80 -9.69
N LYS A 222 -1.36 15.32 -9.24
CA LYS A 222 -2.64 15.44 -9.97
C LYS A 222 -3.29 16.83 -9.79
N ALA A 223 -3.01 17.53 -8.69
CA ALA A 223 -3.51 18.88 -8.46
C ALA A 223 -2.85 19.91 -9.41
N MET A 224 -1.57 19.71 -9.75
CA MET A 224 -0.84 20.53 -10.71
C MET A 224 -1.35 20.36 -12.16
N GLU A 225 -1.73 19.14 -12.56
CA GLU A 225 -2.19 18.85 -13.93
C GLU A 225 -3.47 19.64 -14.28
N VAL A 226 -4.44 19.70 -13.36
CA VAL A 226 -5.69 20.47 -13.53
C VAL A 226 -5.42 21.97 -13.66
N ALA A 227 -4.45 22.51 -12.91
CA ALA A 227 -4.08 23.92 -13.01
C ALA A 227 -3.38 24.28 -14.35
N THR A 228 -2.83 23.29 -15.05
CA THR A 228 -2.19 23.47 -16.36
C THR A 228 -3.11 23.21 -17.55
N SER A 229 -4.25 22.53 -17.36
CA SER A 229 -5.22 22.24 -18.44
C SER A 229 -6.19 23.39 -18.74
N ASP A 230 -6.35 24.37 -17.83
CA ASP A 230 -7.33 25.46 -17.94
C ASP A 230 -6.89 26.69 -18.78
N LYS A 231 -5.81 26.58 -19.58
CA LYS A 231 -5.41 27.63 -20.52
C LYS A 231 -5.35 27.12 -21.95
N LYS A 232 -6.53 26.86 -22.55
CA LYS A 232 -6.75 27.02 -24.00
C LYS A 232 -8.24 27.17 -24.35
N ASP A 233 -8.55 28.39 -24.79
CA ASP A 233 -9.56 28.81 -25.74
C ASP A 233 -11.07 28.60 -25.46
N SER A 234 -11.69 29.75 -25.15
CA SER A 234 -12.98 30.18 -25.66
C SER A 234 -13.13 29.96 -27.18
N ASP A 235 -14.06 29.09 -27.62
CA ASP A 235 -15.18 29.45 -28.50
C ASP A 235 -15.97 28.22 -29.04
N LYS A 236 -17.30 28.40 -29.09
CA LYS A 236 -18.33 27.76 -29.96
C LYS A 236 -18.87 26.35 -29.67
N ASN A 237 -20.14 26.37 -29.25
CA ASN A 237 -21.27 25.50 -29.61
C ASN A 237 -20.99 24.25 -30.46
N ASN A 238 -21.20 23.06 -29.88
CA ASN A 238 -22.00 22.04 -30.57
C ASN A 238 -22.66 21.05 -29.59
N ARG A 239 -23.97 20.89 -29.72
CA ARG A 239 -24.81 19.97 -28.94
C ARG A 239 -24.88 18.66 -29.69
N GLY A 240 -24.08 17.68 -29.29
CA GLY A 240 -24.08 16.32 -29.80
C GLY A 240 -23.70 15.35 -28.70
N THR A 241 -24.59 14.42 -28.41
CA THR A 241 -24.43 13.32 -27.46
C THR A 241 -23.16 12.52 -27.76
N VAL A 242 -22.15 12.65 -26.90
CA VAL A 242 -20.97 11.78 -26.89
C VAL A 242 -20.94 11.05 -25.55
N THR A 243 -21.25 9.77 -25.61
CA THR A 243 -21.03 8.77 -24.57
C THR A 243 -19.59 8.86 -24.08
N PRO A 244 -19.30 9.11 -22.79
CA PRO A 244 -17.95 8.99 -22.30
C PRO A 244 -17.64 7.51 -22.16
N SER A 245 -16.95 6.93 -23.15
CA SER A 245 -16.21 5.68 -22.95
C SER A 245 -15.07 5.98 -21.98
N SER A 246 -15.36 5.87 -20.69
CA SER A 246 -14.42 6.02 -19.60
C SER A 246 -13.49 4.79 -19.55
N THR A 247 -12.50 4.76 -20.43
CA THR A 247 -11.24 4.06 -20.16
C THR A 247 -10.25 5.09 -19.63
N THR A 248 -10.53 5.63 -18.44
CA THR A 248 -9.57 6.37 -17.64
C THR A 248 -8.78 5.36 -16.83
N THR A 249 -7.84 4.68 -17.48
CA THR A 249 -6.73 4.05 -16.76
C THR A 249 -6.05 5.13 -15.92
N SER A 250 -5.82 4.82 -14.65
CA SER A 250 -5.08 5.61 -13.67
C SER A 250 -3.89 6.33 -14.34
N THR A 251 -4.02 7.63 -14.60
CA THR A 251 -2.91 8.45 -15.12
C THR A 251 -1.91 8.69 -14.00
N THR A 252 -1.06 7.69 -13.78
CA THR A 252 0.19 7.85 -13.05
C THR A 252 0.98 8.95 -13.75
N SER A 253 1.37 10.00 -13.02
CA SER A 253 2.09 11.15 -13.59
C SER A 253 3.31 10.63 -14.37
N LYS A 254 3.36 10.94 -15.66
CA LYS A 254 4.44 10.59 -16.58
C LYS A 254 5.43 11.75 -16.65
N PHE A 255 6.48 11.70 -15.83
CA PHE A 255 7.37 12.84 -15.58
C PHE A 255 8.85 12.58 -15.87
N ILE A 256 9.23 11.36 -16.23
CA ILE A 256 10.63 10.97 -16.45
C ILE A 256 11.01 11.10 -17.93
N ILE A 257 12.16 11.70 -18.18
CA ILE A 257 12.84 11.74 -19.48
C ILE A 257 14.24 11.15 -19.32
N LEU A 258 14.58 10.19 -20.16
CA LEU A 258 15.86 9.50 -20.16
C LEU A 258 16.57 9.67 -21.50
N GLU A 259 17.81 10.14 -21.48
CA GLU A 259 18.66 10.33 -22.66
C GLU A 259 19.59 9.13 -22.90
N THR A 260 20.15 9.05 -24.12
CA THR A 260 21.12 8.01 -24.53
C THR A 260 22.45 8.05 -23.78
N ASN A 261 22.77 9.19 -23.16
CA ASN A 261 23.98 9.44 -22.37
C ASN A 261 23.79 9.13 -20.86
N TYR A 262 22.74 8.37 -20.51
CA TYR A 262 22.37 7.99 -19.14
C TYR A 262 21.91 9.14 -18.24
N ARG A 263 21.68 10.36 -18.78
CA ARG A 263 21.10 11.47 -18.03
C ARG A 263 19.60 11.28 -17.88
N LEU A 264 19.12 11.50 -16.66
CA LEU A 264 17.70 11.42 -16.30
C LEU A 264 17.23 12.80 -15.85
N TYR A 265 16.08 13.21 -16.39
CA TYR A 265 15.37 14.42 -16.03
C TYR A 265 13.98 14.02 -15.54
N ALA A 266 13.64 14.39 -14.31
CA ALA A 266 12.35 14.06 -13.70
C ALA A 266 11.62 15.35 -13.32
N TYR A 267 10.46 15.60 -13.93
CA TYR A 267 9.62 16.76 -13.64
C TYR A 267 8.65 16.46 -12.49
N THR A 268 9.20 16.43 -11.28
CA THR A 268 8.42 16.15 -10.07
C THR A 268 8.89 17.01 -8.91
N ASP A 269 7.94 17.47 -8.13
CA ASP A 269 8.10 18.12 -6.83
C ASP A 269 7.90 17.14 -5.66
N SER A 270 7.32 15.96 -5.93
CA SER A 270 6.99 14.95 -4.94
C SER A 270 8.25 14.39 -4.28
N PRO A 271 8.47 14.63 -2.97
CA PRO A 271 9.63 14.11 -2.26
C PRO A 271 9.73 12.58 -2.32
N LEU A 272 8.59 11.88 -2.35
CA LEU A 272 8.53 10.43 -2.45
C LEU A 272 9.08 9.93 -3.79
N GLN A 273 8.65 10.52 -4.91
CA GLN A 273 9.13 10.12 -6.24
C GLN A 273 10.64 10.39 -6.39
N ILE A 274 11.12 11.50 -5.81
CA ILE A 274 12.55 11.82 -5.77
C ILE A 274 13.32 10.78 -4.94
N ALA A 275 12.76 10.37 -3.79
CA ALA A 275 13.36 9.34 -2.95
C ALA A 275 13.44 7.99 -3.68
N VAL A 276 12.37 7.58 -4.38
CA VAL A 276 12.36 6.34 -5.18
C VAL A 276 13.41 6.40 -6.30
N LEU A 277 13.55 7.53 -7.00
CA LEU A 277 14.60 7.70 -8.01
C LEU A 277 16.01 7.57 -7.40
N ASN A 278 16.22 8.07 -6.19
CA ASN A 278 17.51 8.01 -5.51
C ASN A 278 17.98 6.57 -5.20
N LEU A 279 17.07 5.58 -5.26
CA LEU A 279 17.43 4.17 -5.06
C LEU A 279 18.30 3.61 -6.19
N PHE A 280 18.17 4.12 -7.42
CA PHE A 280 18.88 3.59 -8.60
C PHE A 280 19.48 4.65 -9.53
N VAL A 281 19.31 5.94 -9.23
CA VAL A 281 19.89 7.07 -9.99
C VAL A 281 20.78 7.89 -9.05
N SER A 282 21.96 8.27 -9.53
CA SER A 282 22.79 9.27 -8.87
C SER A 282 22.20 10.67 -9.13
N LEU A 283 21.44 11.19 -8.17
CA LEU A 283 20.85 12.53 -8.26
C LEU A 283 21.94 13.60 -8.14
N LYS A 284 21.93 14.58 -9.06
CA LYS A 284 22.95 15.65 -9.14
C LYS A 284 22.43 17.00 -8.66
N THR A 285 21.24 17.39 -9.10
CA THR A 285 20.71 18.72 -8.81
C THR A 285 19.19 18.66 -8.71
N ARG A 286 18.64 19.34 -7.71
CA ARG A 286 17.20 19.51 -7.48
C ARG A 286 16.83 20.98 -7.68
N PHE A 287 15.97 21.23 -8.65
CA PHE A 287 15.27 22.49 -8.87
C PHE A 287 13.86 22.41 -8.26
N ALA A 288 13.10 23.52 -8.30
CA ALA A 288 11.77 23.58 -7.70
C ALA A 288 10.81 22.49 -8.23
N ASN A 289 10.79 22.26 -9.55
CA ASN A 289 9.88 21.32 -10.22
C ASN A 289 10.62 20.31 -11.10
N MET A 290 11.93 20.13 -10.89
CA MET A 290 12.74 19.24 -11.72
C MET A 290 13.92 18.68 -10.94
N VAL A 291 14.16 17.39 -11.08
CA VAL A 291 15.35 16.73 -10.58
C VAL A 291 16.16 16.20 -11.75
N THR A 292 17.47 16.42 -11.69
CA THR A 292 18.41 15.91 -12.68
C THR A 292 19.34 14.91 -12.02
N GLY A 293 19.61 13.81 -12.72
CA GLY A 293 20.49 12.76 -12.25
C GLY A 293 21.14 12.00 -13.40
N GLN A 294 21.95 11.02 -13.04
CA GLN A 294 22.59 10.13 -14.00
C GLN A 294 22.50 8.69 -13.49
N ILE A 295 22.15 7.77 -14.38
CA ILE A 295 22.23 6.33 -14.09
C ILE A 295 23.70 5.92 -14.26
N THR A 296 24.31 5.44 -13.18
CA THR A 296 25.71 5.00 -13.17
C THR A 296 25.79 3.53 -12.76
N ARG A 297 26.94 2.90 -13.03
CA ARG A 297 27.22 1.54 -12.57
C ARG A 297 27.03 1.40 -11.07
N ASP A 298 27.53 2.37 -10.31
CA ASP A 298 27.44 2.36 -8.84
C ASP A 298 26.01 2.54 -8.34
N SER A 299 25.21 3.40 -8.99
CA SER A 299 23.80 3.59 -8.59
C SER A 299 22.96 2.35 -8.86
N VAL A 300 23.19 1.67 -9.99
CA VAL A 300 22.50 0.42 -10.31
C VAL A 300 22.99 -0.73 -9.43
N ARG A 301 24.30 -0.83 -9.15
CA ARG A 301 24.85 -1.83 -8.22
C ARG A 301 24.30 -1.63 -6.80
N PHE A 302 24.19 -0.39 -6.34
CA PHE A 302 23.55 -0.08 -5.08
C PHE A 302 22.09 -0.57 -5.06
N ALA A 303 21.31 -0.27 -6.10
CA ALA A 303 19.92 -0.74 -6.22
C ALA A 303 19.82 -2.28 -6.16
N LEU A 304 20.68 -2.97 -6.93
CA LEU A 304 20.73 -4.44 -6.98
C LEU A 304 21.09 -5.04 -5.60
N SER A 305 22.03 -4.44 -4.86
CA SER A 305 22.37 -4.87 -3.49
C SER A 305 21.23 -4.65 -2.48
N ASN A 306 20.25 -3.80 -2.81
CA ASN A 306 19.03 -3.57 -2.04
C ASN A 306 17.85 -4.37 -2.61
N GLY A 307 18.11 -5.42 -3.42
CA GLY A 307 17.08 -6.32 -3.95
C GLY A 307 16.24 -5.75 -5.09
N ILE A 308 16.61 -4.60 -5.67
CA ILE A 308 15.91 -3.98 -6.79
C ILE A 308 16.52 -4.49 -8.09
N THR A 309 15.78 -5.27 -8.86
CA THR A 309 16.27 -5.90 -10.11
C THR A 309 16.29 -4.91 -11.29
N ALA A 310 17.11 -5.19 -12.31
CA ALA A 310 17.15 -4.39 -13.54
C ALA A 310 15.78 -4.29 -14.20
N THR A 311 15.04 -5.40 -14.25
CA THR A 311 13.68 -5.41 -14.82
C THR A 311 12.77 -4.43 -14.10
N GLN A 312 12.86 -4.32 -12.78
CA GLN A 312 12.03 -3.40 -12.00
C GLN A 312 12.40 -1.94 -12.24
N ILE A 313 13.71 -1.63 -12.33
CA ILE A 313 14.20 -0.30 -12.69
C ILE A 313 13.66 0.09 -14.07
N LEU A 314 13.75 -0.81 -15.06
CA LEU A 314 13.29 -0.58 -16.42
C LEU A 314 11.77 -0.41 -16.50
N THR A 315 11.01 -1.25 -15.78
CA THR A 315 9.55 -1.13 -15.70
C THR A 315 9.15 0.21 -15.08
N TYR A 316 9.79 0.63 -13.99
CA TYR A 316 9.54 1.92 -13.37
C TYR A 316 9.80 3.09 -14.33
N LEU A 317 10.97 3.10 -14.97
CA LEU A 317 11.34 4.12 -15.96
C LEU A 317 10.36 4.16 -17.13
N THR A 318 9.85 3.00 -17.55
CA THR A 318 8.88 2.88 -18.64
C THR A 318 7.50 3.41 -18.22
N VAL A 319 6.97 2.99 -17.07
CA VAL A 319 5.63 3.38 -16.59
C VAL A 319 5.53 4.90 -16.38
N HIS A 320 6.60 5.52 -15.89
CA HIS A 320 6.65 6.96 -15.61
C HIS A 320 7.29 7.80 -16.72
N ALA A 321 7.59 7.19 -17.88
CA ALA A 321 8.17 7.91 -19.02
C ALA A 321 7.21 8.96 -19.59
N HIS A 322 7.72 10.12 -19.95
CA HIS A 322 6.94 11.21 -20.51
C HIS A 322 6.20 10.77 -21.81
N PRO A 323 4.94 11.19 -22.07
CA PRO A 323 4.14 10.72 -23.21
C PRO A 323 4.79 10.98 -24.58
N GLN A 324 5.63 12.01 -24.70
CA GLN A 324 6.35 12.30 -25.94
C GLN A 324 7.41 11.24 -26.28
N MET A 325 7.92 10.50 -25.29
CA MET A 325 8.88 9.41 -25.53
C MET A 325 8.22 8.22 -26.24
N TYR A 326 6.93 7.99 -26.02
CA TYR A 326 6.16 6.93 -26.67
C TYR A 326 5.88 7.20 -28.16
N LYS A 327 6.03 8.46 -28.61
CA LYS A 327 5.79 8.82 -30.02
C LYS A 327 6.95 8.44 -30.93
N GLY A 328 8.09 8.05 -30.37
CA GLY A 328 9.26 7.60 -31.12
C GLY A 328 9.13 6.14 -31.55
N ASP A 329 9.45 5.85 -32.81
CA ASP A 329 9.45 4.51 -33.41
C ASP A 329 10.49 3.54 -32.78
N LYS A 330 11.34 4.05 -31.87
CA LYS A 330 12.48 3.33 -31.26
C LYS A 330 12.21 2.77 -29.86
N GLY A 331 10.96 2.76 -29.42
CA GLY A 331 10.59 2.35 -28.06
C GLY A 331 10.76 3.47 -27.03
N VAL A 332 10.19 3.25 -25.83
CA VAL A 332 10.07 4.28 -24.78
C VAL A 332 11.42 4.65 -24.17
N LEU A 333 12.32 3.68 -23.99
CA LEU A 333 13.63 3.87 -23.39
C LEU A 333 14.72 3.59 -24.44
N PRO A 334 15.84 4.34 -24.43
CA PRO A 334 16.95 4.09 -25.35
C PRO A 334 17.54 2.67 -25.16
N PRO A 335 17.69 1.86 -26.23
CA PRO A 335 18.14 0.47 -26.11
C PRO A 335 19.54 0.36 -25.48
N THR A 336 20.42 1.32 -25.74
CA THR A 336 21.76 1.38 -25.13
C THR A 336 21.70 1.46 -23.61
N VAL A 337 20.72 2.17 -23.04
CA VAL A 337 20.55 2.29 -21.59
C VAL A 337 19.94 1.01 -21.02
N VAL A 338 18.95 0.44 -21.72
CA VAL A 338 18.31 -0.83 -21.34
C VAL A 338 19.34 -1.95 -21.24
N ASP A 339 20.17 -2.11 -22.26
CA ASP A 339 21.19 -3.15 -22.33
C ASP A 339 22.25 -2.93 -21.25
N GLN A 340 22.67 -1.67 -21.03
CA GLN A 340 23.68 -1.36 -20.02
C GLN A 340 23.22 -1.70 -18.60
N ILE A 341 21.96 -1.41 -18.24
CA ILE A 341 21.40 -1.75 -16.93
C ILE A 341 21.36 -3.27 -16.73
N LYS A 342 20.95 -4.02 -17.77
CA LYS A 342 20.96 -5.49 -17.73
C LYS A 342 22.39 -6.05 -17.61
N LEU A 343 23.35 -5.47 -18.32
CA LEU A 343 24.75 -5.89 -18.23
C LEU A 343 25.32 -5.66 -16.83
N TRP A 344 25.00 -4.55 -16.17
CA TRP A 344 25.42 -4.30 -14.79
C TRP A 344 24.81 -5.30 -13.79
N GLN A 345 23.57 -5.75 -14.02
CA GLN A 345 23.01 -6.85 -13.23
C GLN A 345 23.75 -8.17 -13.48
N LEU A 346 23.96 -8.55 -14.74
CA LEU A 346 24.70 -9.77 -15.08
C LEU A 346 26.13 -9.76 -14.54
N GLU A 347 26.74 -8.59 -14.40
CA GLU A 347 28.06 -8.46 -13.79
C GLU A 347 28.06 -8.80 -12.29
N MET A 348 27.00 -8.44 -11.57
CA MET A 348 26.82 -8.80 -10.16
C MET A 348 26.51 -10.30 -10.00
N ASP A 349 25.62 -10.84 -10.85
CA ASP A 349 25.19 -12.24 -10.80
C ASP A 349 26.30 -13.24 -11.20
N ARG A 350 27.41 -12.76 -11.77
CA ARG A 350 28.57 -13.61 -12.13
C ARG A 350 29.36 -14.12 -10.93
N VAL A 351 29.27 -13.49 -9.78
CA VAL A 351 30.09 -13.83 -8.61
C VAL A 351 29.25 -14.62 -7.60
N ASN A 352 29.25 -15.95 -7.74
CA ASN A 352 28.63 -16.85 -6.77
C ASN A 352 29.65 -17.23 -5.69
N ALA A 353 29.56 -16.61 -4.52
CA ALA A 353 30.31 -17.04 -3.36
C ALA A 353 29.67 -18.30 -2.78
N MET A 354 30.36 -19.44 -2.86
CA MET A 354 29.96 -20.67 -2.18
C MET A 354 30.84 -20.88 -0.95
N PRO A 355 30.27 -20.92 0.27
CA PRO A 355 31.04 -21.31 1.45
C PRO A 355 31.51 -22.76 1.27
N GLY A 356 32.80 -22.98 1.38
CA GLY A 356 33.40 -24.27 1.11
C GLY A 356 34.81 -24.37 1.66
N TYR A 357 35.36 -25.58 1.56
CA TYR A 357 36.73 -25.88 1.97
C TYR A 357 37.53 -26.25 0.72
N LEU A 358 38.72 -25.67 0.60
CA LEU A 358 39.66 -26.03 -0.43
C LEU A 358 40.64 -27.07 0.13
N TYR A 359 40.53 -28.31 -0.31
CA TYR A 359 41.50 -29.35 -0.01
C TYR A 359 42.61 -29.33 -1.07
N THR A 360 43.84 -29.05 -0.63
CA THR A 360 45.06 -29.08 -1.46
C THR A 360 46.04 -30.13 -0.92
N ASP A 361 47.15 -30.35 -1.64
CA ASP A 361 48.29 -31.16 -1.18
C ASP A 361 48.07 -32.68 -1.08
N PHE A 362 47.34 -33.25 -2.04
CA PHE A 362 47.24 -34.71 -2.22
C PHE A 362 48.59 -35.30 -2.65
N ARG A 363 49.03 -36.39 -1.98
CA ARG A 363 50.32 -37.04 -2.28
C ARG A 363 50.28 -37.82 -3.59
N HIS A 364 49.12 -38.37 -3.93
CA HIS A 364 48.90 -39.19 -5.12
C HIS A 364 47.59 -38.79 -5.83
N ASN A 365 47.55 -38.95 -7.15
CA ASN A 365 46.36 -38.64 -7.96
C ASN A 365 45.17 -39.55 -7.59
N ASP A 366 45.44 -40.81 -7.23
CA ASP A 366 44.41 -41.78 -6.84
C ASP A 366 43.67 -41.36 -5.56
N GLU A 367 44.37 -40.76 -4.60
CA GLU A 367 43.80 -40.23 -3.37
C GLU A 367 42.88 -39.04 -3.66
N TYR A 368 43.30 -38.13 -4.53
CA TYR A 368 42.47 -37.03 -5.02
C TYR A 368 41.20 -37.55 -5.72
N ALA A 369 41.34 -38.54 -6.61
CA ALA A 369 40.22 -39.10 -7.36
C ALA A 369 39.19 -39.77 -6.43
N MET A 370 39.64 -40.49 -5.40
CA MET A 370 38.75 -41.11 -4.41
C MET A 370 37.97 -40.06 -3.59
N VAL A 371 38.65 -39.02 -3.10
CA VAL A 371 38.02 -37.95 -2.30
C VAL A 371 37.02 -37.15 -3.15
N VAL A 372 37.35 -36.83 -4.40
CA VAL A 372 36.42 -36.17 -5.34
C VAL A 372 35.24 -37.07 -5.68
N GLY A 373 35.46 -38.37 -5.87
CA GLY A 373 34.39 -39.34 -6.12
C GLY A 373 33.38 -39.36 -4.98
N TYR A 374 33.87 -39.51 -3.74
CA TYR A 374 33.03 -39.48 -2.55
C TYR A 374 32.29 -38.15 -2.38
N ALA A 375 32.97 -37.02 -2.59
CA ALA A 375 32.36 -35.69 -2.48
C ALA A 375 31.28 -35.40 -3.54
N ARG A 376 31.26 -36.13 -4.68
CA ARG A 376 30.20 -36.03 -5.70
C ARG A 376 29.00 -36.94 -5.42
N GLU A 377 29.17 -37.97 -4.60
CA GLU A 377 28.11 -38.91 -4.24
C GLU A 377 27.26 -38.44 -3.05
N LEU A 378 27.82 -37.58 -2.20
CA LEU A 378 27.10 -36.82 -1.16
C LEU A 378 26.24 -35.73 -1.79
#